data_AF-A0A843DEB0-F1
#
_entry.id   AF-A0A843DEB0-F1
#
_cell.length_a   1.000
_cell.length_b   1.000
_cell.length_c   1.000
_cell.angle_alpha   90.00
_cell.angle_beta   90.00
_cell.angle_gamma   90.00
#
_symmetry.space_group_name_H-M   'P 1'
#
loop_
_entity.id
_entity.type
_entity.pdbx_description
1 polymer ?
#
loop_
_entity_poly.entity_id
_entity_poly.type
_entity_poly.pdbx_seq_one_letter_code
_entity_poly.pdbx_strand_id
1 'polypeptide(L)'
;MLTSEKKTPLLWAAAVLILGISVIATTLVPAFGFIEGAGIFLMGFGLASLFIQLFVGEKGPVGFSLFMIIAGLFLIVKTWLGSFLPDFGAWFWIGIALVIIAVGSIISIVLKK
;
A
#
# COMPACT_ATOMS: atom_id res chain seq x y z
N MET A 1 22.17 7.20 -10.51
CA MET A 1 21.90 7.98 -9.28
C MET A 1 21.37 9.34 -9.68
N LEU A 2 20.15 9.72 -9.28
CA LEU A 2 19.61 11.06 -9.54
C LEU A 2 20.41 12.11 -8.75
N THR A 3 20.78 13.21 -9.41
CA THR A 3 21.35 14.39 -8.75
C THR A 3 20.33 14.98 -7.76
N SER A 4 20.79 15.61 -6.68
CA SER A 4 19.96 16.24 -5.64
C SER A 4 18.81 17.08 -6.23
N GLU A 5 19.09 17.84 -7.28
CA GLU A 5 18.14 18.70 -7.99
C GLU A 5 16.95 17.95 -8.63
N LYS A 6 17.13 16.69 -9.02
CA LYS A 6 16.05 15.86 -9.60
C LYS A 6 15.29 15.03 -8.55
N LYS A 7 15.82 14.92 -7.31
CA LYS A 7 15.15 14.19 -6.23
C LYS A 7 13.99 14.99 -5.64
N THR A 8 14.15 16.29 -5.48
CA THR A 8 13.12 17.19 -4.94
C THR A 8 11.82 17.18 -5.76
N PRO A 9 11.83 17.38 -7.10
CA PRO A 9 10.60 17.31 -7.89
C PRO A 9 9.97 15.91 -7.90
N LEU A 10 10.78 14.85 -7.81
CA LEU A 10 10.28 13.48 -7.73
C LEU A 10 9.56 13.19 -6.39
N LEU A 11 10.09 13.73 -5.28
CA LEU A 11 9.44 13.68 -3.97
C LEU A 11 8.11 14.46 -3.96
N TRP A 12 8.05 15.62 -4.62
CA TRP A 12 6.80 16.36 -4.78
C TRP A 12 5.78 15.61 -5.64
N ALA A 13 6.21 15.04 -6.76
CA ALA A 13 5.34 14.22 -7.62
C ALA A 13 4.79 13.00 -6.85
N ALA A 14 5.63 12.36 -6.04
CA ALA A 14 5.23 11.28 -5.15
C ALA A 14 4.19 11.73 -4.10
N ALA A 15 4.41 12.88 -3.46
CA ALA A 15 3.47 13.43 -2.49
C ALA A 15 2.12 13.73 -3.15
N VAL A 16 2.11 14.34 -4.34
CA VAL A 16 0.89 14.59 -5.11
C VAL A 16 0.19 13.29 -5.50
N LEU A 17 0.94 12.28 -5.91
CA LEU A 17 0.39 10.97 -6.28
C LEU A 17 -0.25 10.27 -5.08
N ILE A 18 0.40 10.28 -3.91
CA ILE A 18 -0.15 9.73 -2.67
C ILE A 18 -1.42 10.48 -2.25
N LEU A 19 -1.42 11.82 -2.33
CA LEU A 19 -2.62 12.61 -2.04
C LEU A 19 -3.75 12.28 -3.02
N GLY A 20 -3.45 12.13 -4.30
CA GLY A 20 -4.42 11.69 -5.32
C GLY A 20 -5.01 10.32 -4.98
N ILE A 21 -4.18 9.35 -4.59
CA ILE A 21 -4.63 8.03 -4.15
C ILE A 21 -5.54 8.13 -2.91
N SER A 22 -5.19 8.97 -1.92
CA SER A 22 -6.01 9.19 -0.73
C SER A 22 -7.39 9.74 -1.08
N VAL A 23 -7.46 10.73 -1.97
CA VAL A 23 -8.72 11.32 -2.43
C VAL A 23 -9.55 10.29 -3.18
N ILE A 24 -8.95 9.57 -4.13
CA ILE A 24 -9.63 8.51 -4.89
C ILE A 24 -10.19 7.45 -3.93
N ALA A 25 -9.36 6.95 -3.00
CA ALA A 25 -9.78 5.95 -2.02
C ALA A 25 -10.96 6.45 -1.17
N THR A 26 -10.89 7.67 -0.62
CA THR A 26 -11.99 8.23 0.19
C THR A 26 -13.25 8.48 -0.61
N THR A 27 -13.15 8.93 -1.87
CA THR A 27 -14.32 9.10 -2.75
C THR A 27 -14.98 7.78 -3.14
N LEU A 28 -14.23 6.67 -3.13
CA LEU A 28 -14.73 5.33 -3.44
C LEU A 28 -15.35 4.63 -2.22
N VAL A 29 -15.03 5.05 -0.98
CA VAL A 29 -15.59 4.45 0.26
C VAL A 29 -17.13 4.40 0.26
N PRO A 30 -17.87 5.45 -0.12
CA PRO A 30 -19.34 5.40 -0.17
C PRO A 30 -19.89 4.38 -1.18
N ALA A 31 -19.16 4.09 -2.25
CA ALA A 31 -19.60 3.21 -3.33
C ALA A 31 -19.22 1.74 -3.10
N PHE A 32 -18.03 1.50 -2.54
CA PHE A 32 -17.46 0.16 -2.42
C PHE A 32 -17.35 -0.35 -0.99
N GLY A 33 -17.41 0.53 0.01
CA GLY A 33 -17.19 0.18 1.41
C GLY A 33 -15.81 0.58 1.93
N PHE A 34 -15.67 0.58 3.25
CA PHE A 34 -14.44 1.01 3.93
C PHE A 34 -13.27 0.05 3.69
N ILE A 35 -13.54 -1.26 3.61
CA ILE A 35 -12.51 -2.29 3.46
C ILE A 35 -11.84 -2.17 2.09
N GLU A 36 -12.65 -1.96 1.07
CA GLU A 36 -12.30 -1.81 -0.33
C GLU A 36 -11.51 -0.50 -0.51
N GLY A 37 -12.01 0.59 0.06
CA GLY A 37 -11.30 1.87 0.10
C GLY A 37 -9.93 1.77 0.77
N ALA A 38 -9.84 1.07 1.91
CA ALA A 38 -8.57 0.81 2.59
C ALA A 38 -7.63 -0.06 1.73
N GLY A 39 -8.17 -1.07 1.03
CA GLY A 39 -7.42 -1.91 0.11
C GLY A 39 -6.82 -1.12 -1.06
N ILE A 40 -7.62 -0.27 -1.70
CA ILE A 40 -7.19 0.62 -2.79
C ILE A 40 -6.11 1.59 -2.30
N PHE A 41 -6.30 2.17 -1.11
CA PHE A 41 -5.31 3.07 -0.51
C PHE A 41 -3.97 2.37 -0.26
N LEU A 42 -3.98 1.20 0.40
CA LEU A 42 -2.77 0.43 0.70
C LEU A 42 -2.04 -0.01 -0.58
N MET A 43 -2.79 -0.48 -1.58
CA MET A 43 -2.23 -0.89 -2.87
C MET A 43 -1.61 0.30 -3.60
N GLY A 44 -2.33 1.42 -3.69
CA GLY A 44 -1.84 2.63 -4.35
C GLY A 44 -0.61 3.19 -3.65
N PHE A 45 -0.61 3.25 -2.32
CA PHE A 45 0.53 3.71 -1.53
C PHE A 45 1.75 2.80 -1.70
N GLY A 46 1.54 1.47 -1.69
CA GLY A 46 2.61 0.50 -1.95
C GLY A 46 3.22 0.64 -3.34
N LEU A 47 2.39 0.84 -4.38
CA LEU A 47 2.84 1.11 -5.75
C LEU A 47 3.63 2.41 -5.84
N ALA A 48 3.11 3.50 -5.26
CA ALA A 48 3.78 4.80 -5.22
C ALA A 48 5.17 4.68 -4.57
N SER A 49 5.23 4.03 -3.41
CA SER A 49 6.48 3.77 -2.68
C SER A 49 7.46 2.93 -3.50
N LEU A 50 6.99 1.91 -4.22
CA LEU A 50 7.82 1.08 -5.10
C LEU A 50 8.39 1.89 -6.27
N PHE A 51 7.57 2.71 -6.93
CA PHE A 51 8.05 3.59 -8.00
C PHE A 51 9.10 4.58 -7.49
N ILE A 52 8.89 5.20 -6.33
CA ILE A 52 9.87 6.10 -5.71
C ILE A 52 11.19 5.39 -5.49
N GLN A 53 11.17 4.17 -4.93
CA GLN A 53 12.39 3.40 -4.70
C GLN A 53 13.13 3.06 -5.99
N LEU A 54 12.40 2.67 -7.04
CA LEU A 54 12.98 2.39 -8.35
C LEU A 54 13.59 3.63 -9.03
N PHE A 55 12.91 4.78 -8.94
CA PHE A 55 13.37 6.00 -9.61
C PHE A 55 14.43 6.78 -8.81
N VAL A 56 14.32 6.87 -7.47
CA VAL A 56 15.29 7.54 -6.60
C VAL A 56 16.61 6.74 -6.51
N GLY A 57 16.54 5.42 -6.75
CA GLY A 57 17.69 4.52 -6.61
C GLY A 57 18.12 4.36 -5.14
N GLU A 58 17.26 4.72 -4.20
CA GLU A 58 17.46 4.41 -2.80
C GLU A 58 17.19 2.91 -2.60
N LYS A 59 18.14 2.24 -1.92
CA LYS A 59 17.96 0.88 -1.41
C LYS A 59 16.96 0.90 -0.24
N GLY A 60 15.74 1.37 -0.50
CA GLY A 60 14.62 1.30 0.40
C GLY A 60 14.22 -0.15 0.67
N PRO A 61 13.48 -0.42 1.74
CA PRO A 61 12.95 -1.76 1.99
C PRO A 61 11.86 -2.08 0.95
N VAL A 62 12.27 -2.63 -0.21
CA VAL A 62 11.36 -3.05 -1.29
C VAL A 62 10.28 -4.01 -0.78
N GLY A 63 10.64 -4.82 0.23
CA GLY A 63 9.70 -5.70 0.92
C GLY A 63 8.51 -4.92 1.49
N PHE A 64 8.73 -3.80 2.19
CA PHE A 64 7.64 -3.02 2.76
C PHE A 64 6.59 -2.59 1.72
N SER A 65 7.06 -2.08 0.57
CA SER A 65 6.16 -1.68 -0.53
C SER A 65 5.40 -2.87 -1.11
N LEU A 66 6.06 -4.00 -1.32
CA LEU A 66 5.43 -5.22 -1.83
C LEU A 66 4.38 -5.76 -0.86
N PHE A 67 4.65 -5.77 0.44
CA PHE A 67 3.72 -6.23 1.45
C PHE A 67 2.51 -5.30 1.61
N MET A 68 2.65 -3.99 1.40
CA MET A 68 1.50 -3.08 1.31
C MET A 68 0.64 -3.35 0.07
N ILE A 69 1.26 -3.64 -1.07
CA ILE A 69 0.52 -4.05 -2.28
C ILE A 69 -0.25 -5.34 -2.02
N ILE A 70 0.39 -6.35 -1.40
CA ILE A 70 -0.22 -7.62 -1.05
C ILE A 70 -1.38 -7.42 -0.07
N ALA A 71 -1.20 -6.61 0.98
CA ALA A 71 -2.25 -6.32 1.94
C ALA A 71 -3.45 -5.60 1.30
N GLY A 72 -3.18 -4.62 0.43
CA GLY A 72 -4.23 -3.92 -0.32
C GLY A 72 -4.99 -4.85 -1.26
N LEU A 73 -4.26 -5.67 -2.01
CA LEU A 73 -4.84 -6.68 -2.90
C LEU A 73 -5.68 -7.69 -2.12
N PHE A 74 -5.20 -8.15 -0.96
CA PHE A 74 -5.92 -9.07 -0.08
C PHE A 74 -7.27 -8.50 0.34
N LEU A 75 -7.33 -7.22 0.73
CA LEU A 75 -8.60 -6.58 1.11
C LEU A 75 -9.57 -6.46 -0.06
N ILE A 76 -9.08 -6.10 -1.26
CA ILE A 76 -9.91 -6.02 -2.49
C ILE A 76 -10.44 -7.40 -2.89
N VAL A 77 -9.56 -8.41 -2.83
CA VAL A 77 -9.86 -9.79 -3.21
C VAL A 77 -10.80 -10.43 -2.19
N LYS A 78 -10.69 -10.10 -0.89
CA LYS A 78 -11.63 -10.56 0.15
C LYS A 78 -13.07 -10.19 -0.20
N THR A 79 -13.31 -9.00 -0.73
CA THR A 79 -14.65 -8.56 -1.12
C THR A 79 -15.21 -9.44 -2.24
N TRP A 80 -14.38 -9.84 -3.19
CA TRP A 80 -14.73 -10.79 -4.24
C TRP A 80 -14.92 -12.23 -3.74
N LEU A 81 -14.11 -12.66 -2.77
CA LEU A 81 -14.21 -13.97 -2.11
C LEU A 81 -15.21 -14.00 -0.95
N GLY A 82 -15.94 -12.92 -0.69
CA GLY A 82 -16.84 -12.79 0.46
C GLY A 82 -17.95 -13.85 0.51
N SER A 83 -18.29 -14.44 -0.64
CA SER A 83 -19.21 -15.58 -0.75
C SER A 83 -18.61 -16.94 -0.37
N PHE A 84 -17.28 -17.04 -0.25
CA PHE A 84 -16.55 -18.26 0.11
C PHE A 84 -15.88 -18.19 1.49
N LEU A 85 -15.72 -16.98 2.04
CA LEU A 85 -15.07 -16.76 3.33
C LEU A 85 -16.11 -16.53 4.43
N PRO A 86 -15.85 -17.02 5.66
CA PRO A 86 -16.73 -16.72 6.78
C PRO A 86 -16.79 -15.21 7.01
N ASP A 87 -17.98 -14.71 7.34
CA ASP A 87 -18.21 -13.28 7.52
C ASP A 87 -17.69 -12.82 8.89
N PHE A 88 -16.36 -12.74 8.99
CA PHE A 88 -15.71 -12.07 10.10
C PHE A 88 -15.86 -10.55 9.90
N GLY A 89 -16.22 -9.82 10.96
CA GLY A 89 -16.42 -8.37 10.89
C GLY A 89 -15.22 -7.62 10.30
N ALA A 90 -15.47 -6.44 9.72
CA ALA A 90 -14.47 -5.64 8.98
C ALA A 90 -13.11 -5.49 9.69
N TRP A 91 -13.14 -5.31 11.01
CA TRP A 91 -11.96 -5.17 11.86
C TRP A 91 -11.02 -6.38 11.84
N PHE A 92 -11.55 -7.58 11.67
CA PHE A 92 -10.74 -8.80 11.59
C PHE A 92 -9.85 -8.79 10.33
N TRP A 93 -10.43 -8.45 9.18
CA TRP A 93 -9.71 -8.40 7.90
C TRP A 93 -8.68 -7.28 7.85
N ILE A 94 -9.01 -6.13 8.44
CA ILE A 94 -8.05 -5.03 8.63
C ILE A 94 -6.89 -5.49 9.52
N GLY A 95 -7.18 -6.24 10.60
CA GLY A 95 -6.17 -6.85 11.45
C GLY A 95 -5.21 -7.75 10.67
N ILE A 96 -5.72 -8.62 9.79
CA ILE A 96 -4.89 -9.47 8.93
C ILE A 96 -4.01 -8.61 7.99
N ALA A 97 -4.58 -7.60 7.34
CA ALA A 97 -3.83 -6.70 6.47
C ALA A 97 -2.69 -5.99 7.24
N LEU A 98 -2.94 -5.54 8.47
CA LEU A 98 -1.92 -4.95 9.33
C LEU A 98 -0.81 -5.95 9.70
N VAL A 99 -1.16 -7.21 9.99
CA VAL A 99 -0.17 -8.27 10.24
C VAL A 99 0.68 -8.52 9.01
N ILE A 100 0.10 -8.57 7.80
CA ILE A 100 0.84 -8.73 6.54
C ILE A 100 1.86 -7.60 6.37
N ILE A 101 1.45 -6.35 6.60
CA ILE A 101 2.33 -5.18 6.50
C ILE A 101 3.42 -5.23 7.58
N ALA A 102 3.08 -5.57 8.82
CA ALA A 102 4.03 -5.67 9.93
C ALA A 102 5.10 -6.74 9.66
N VAL A 103 4.69 -7.94 9.25
CA VAL A 103 5.61 -9.02 8.86
C VAL A 103 6.51 -8.57 7.72
N GLY A 104 5.95 -7.93 6.70
CA GLY A 104 6.72 -7.39 5.58
C GLY A 104 7.74 -6.34 6.00
N SER A 105 7.36 -5.48 6.95
CA SER A 105 8.25 -4.46 7.52
C SER A 105 9.41 -5.09 8.27
N ILE A 106 9.12 -6.08 9.13
CA ILE A 106 10.13 -6.81 9.91
C ILE A 106 11.09 -7.57 8.99
N ILE A 107 10.55 -8.36 8.04
CA ILE A 107 11.36 -9.09 7.06
C ILE A 107 12.25 -8.13 6.30
N SER A 108 11.71 -6.99 5.84
CA SER A 108 12.49 -6.05 5.05
C SER A 108 13.55 -5.29 5.86
N ILE A 109 13.40 -5.17 7.18
CA ILE A 109 14.44 -4.65 8.09
C ILE A 109 15.51 -5.73 8.35
N VAL A 110 15.10 -6.98 8.59
CA VAL A 110 16.01 -8.09 8.89
C VAL A 110 16.87 -8.44 7.67
N LEU A 111 16.29 -8.50 6.47
CA LEU A 111 16.98 -8.79 5.21
C LEU A 111 17.80 -7.60 4.66
N LYS A 112 17.73 -6.44 5.33
CA LYS A 112 18.56 -5.26 5.00
C LYS A 112 19.93 -5.29 5.68
N LYS A 113 20.21 -6.28 6.52
CA LYS A 113 21.57 -6.66 6.93
C LYS A 113 22.27 -7.38 5.78
#